data_AF-A0A183GD93-F1
#
_entry.id   AF-A0A183GD93-F1
#
_cell.length_a   1.000
_cell.length_b   1.000
_cell.length_c   1.000
_cell.angle_alpha   90.00
_cell.angle_beta   90.00
_cell.angle_gamma   90.00
#
_symmetry.space_group_name_H-M   'P 1'
#
loop_
_entity.id
_entity.type
_entity.pdbx_description
1 polymer ?
#
loop_
_entity_poly.entity_id
_entity_poly.type
_entity_poly.pdbx_seq_one_letter_code
_entity_poly.pdbx_strand_id
1 'polypeptide(L)'
;LPWIGLELSEKKKEELDNILEGAGKYVEGRRKVHLKMLQVWSSSTPHEQEDYLDCLLAQVRSLRDVGWKEKQIARHYVAFDAALQDALQHNLPSFSPPVHKEESVYPLPLVVFRLFDYADCPEDGTVLPGAHSIERFLIEEDLNWIIEFNATDRKICAEELTNYARGSNVPISYMILEVLFSQLFRLPVPPQPTGFYGPVLLDLCKLQSSTMPQVLAQAAELLYQRAATMQPLCLDRFVDWFSFHLSNFGFRWSWNDWKDSLTADRWDAKKIFAREVIERCRRLSYYGQLKEFLPKSFAAIIPPPPDVIFKFDDGN
;
A
#
# COMPACT_ATOMS: atom_id res chain seq x y z
N LEU A 1 19.69 4.34 -9.76
CA LEU A 1 20.08 3.37 -10.81
C LEU A 1 19.11 3.30 -11.99
N PRO A 2 17.77 3.22 -11.84
CA PRO A 2 16.88 3.23 -13.01
C PRO A 2 17.07 4.42 -13.98
N TRP A 3 17.41 5.60 -13.47
CA TRP A 3 17.68 6.77 -14.32
C TRP A 3 19.02 6.73 -15.08
N ILE A 4 20.11 6.34 -14.41
CA ILE A 4 21.49 6.53 -14.91
C ILE A 4 22.29 5.23 -15.09
N GLY A 5 21.70 4.07 -14.75
CA GLY A 5 22.41 2.79 -14.68
C GLY A 5 22.97 2.35 -16.02
N LEU A 6 22.23 2.57 -17.11
CA LEU A 6 22.68 2.28 -18.47
C LEU A 6 23.97 3.03 -18.80
N GLU A 7 23.94 4.37 -18.68
CA GLU A 7 25.08 5.24 -18.95
C GLU A 7 26.32 4.88 -18.11
N LEU A 8 26.12 4.61 -16.82
CA LEU A 8 27.20 4.17 -15.93
C LEU A 8 27.76 2.81 -16.34
N SER A 9 26.90 1.87 -16.74
CA SER A 9 27.32 0.54 -17.17
C SER A 9 28.08 0.56 -18.51
N GLU A 10 27.80 1.53 -19.38
CA GLU A 10 28.49 1.68 -20.66
C GLU A 10 29.86 2.36 -20.50
N LYS A 11 29.95 3.38 -19.63
CA LYS A 11 31.20 4.13 -19.42
C LYS A 11 32.14 3.51 -18.39
N LYS A 12 31.60 2.89 -17.35
CA LYS A 12 32.30 2.51 -16.11
C LYS A 12 31.77 1.19 -15.53
N LYS A 13 31.71 0.17 -16.37
CA LYS A 13 31.13 -1.14 -16.05
C LYS A 13 31.77 -1.79 -14.83
N GLU A 14 33.09 -1.94 -14.83
CA GLU A 14 33.81 -2.63 -13.76
C GLU A 14 33.63 -1.92 -12.42
N GLU A 15 33.71 -0.58 -12.41
CA GLU A 15 33.48 0.21 -11.20
C GLU A 15 32.04 0.08 -10.69
N LEU A 16 31.05 0.10 -11.58
CA LEU A 16 29.64 -0.12 -11.22
C LEU A 16 29.41 -1.53 -10.66
N ASP A 17 29.94 -2.56 -11.31
CA ASP A 17 29.79 -3.96 -10.88
C ASP A 17 30.43 -4.17 -9.49
N ASN A 18 31.61 -3.60 -9.25
CA ASN A 18 32.28 -3.64 -7.94
C ASN A 18 31.43 -2.96 -6.85
N ILE A 19 30.81 -1.80 -7.14
CA ILE A 19 29.91 -1.10 -6.21
C ILE A 19 28.68 -1.97 -5.90
N LEU A 20 28.06 -2.56 -6.92
CA LEU A 20 26.87 -3.41 -6.77
C LEU A 20 27.18 -4.70 -5.99
N GLU A 21 28.35 -5.30 -6.20
CA GLU A 21 28.80 -6.46 -5.42
C GLU A 21 28.98 -6.09 -3.95
N GLY A 22 29.66 -4.96 -3.67
CA GLY A 22 29.82 -4.45 -2.31
C GLY A 22 28.49 -4.14 -1.62
N ALA A 23 27.58 -3.47 -2.32
CA ALA A 23 26.22 -3.19 -1.84
C ALA A 23 25.44 -4.48 -1.58
N GLY A 24 25.54 -5.47 -2.47
CA GLY A 24 24.90 -6.78 -2.31
C GLY A 24 25.35 -7.50 -1.05
N LYS A 25 26.68 -7.61 -0.84
CA LYS A 25 27.26 -8.21 0.37
C LYS A 25 26.83 -7.48 1.64
N TYR A 26 26.77 -6.14 1.60
CA TYR A 26 26.30 -5.35 2.74
C TYR A 26 24.83 -5.66 3.06
N VAL A 27 23.94 -5.62 2.06
CA VAL A 27 22.51 -5.88 2.24
C VAL A 27 22.26 -7.30 2.76
N GLU A 28 22.95 -8.30 2.21
CA GLU A 28 22.88 -9.70 2.64
C GLU A 28 23.37 -9.88 4.09
N GLY A 29 24.37 -9.11 4.52
CA GLY A 29 24.92 -9.13 5.88
C GLY A 29 24.15 -8.32 6.92
N ARG A 30 23.12 -7.54 6.54
CA ARG A 30 22.36 -6.72 7.48
C ARG A 30 21.57 -7.57 8.48
N ARG A 31 21.51 -7.10 9.72
CA ARG A 31 20.58 -7.65 10.73
C ARG A 31 19.16 -7.19 10.42
N LYS A 32 18.22 -8.12 10.33
CA LYS A 32 16.82 -7.86 9.93
C LYS A 32 15.83 -8.06 11.09
N VAL A 33 16.24 -7.65 12.29
CA VAL A 33 15.45 -7.84 13.52
C VAL A 33 14.16 -7.03 13.53
N HIS A 34 14.10 -5.95 12.75
CA HIS A 34 12.94 -5.08 12.60
C HIS A 34 11.82 -5.68 11.76
N LEU A 35 12.11 -6.65 10.88
CA LEU A 35 11.14 -7.17 9.90
C LEU A 35 9.82 -7.59 10.55
N LYS A 36 9.87 -8.51 11.51
CA LYS A 36 8.65 -9.04 12.16
C LYS A 36 7.79 -7.95 12.82
N MET A 37 8.40 -6.86 13.26
CA MET A 37 7.71 -5.74 13.89
C MET A 37 7.03 -4.82 12.86
N LEU A 38 7.56 -4.75 11.64
CA LEU A 38 7.12 -3.82 10.61
C LEU A 38 6.30 -4.48 9.49
N GLN A 39 6.33 -5.80 9.38
CA GLN A 39 5.49 -6.56 8.45
C GLN A 39 4.01 -6.40 8.78
N VAL A 40 3.19 -6.01 7.79
CA VAL A 40 1.73 -5.96 7.94
C VAL A 40 1.16 -7.36 8.14
N TRP A 41 1.69 -8.36 7.44
CA TRP A 41 1.35 -9.77 7.64
C TRP A 41 2.58 -10.58 8.03
N SER A 42 2.44 -11.46 9.02
CA SER A 42 3.49 -12.41 9.40
C SER A 42 3.61 -13.62 8.47
N SER A 43 2.57 -13.89 7.67
CA SER A 43 2.59 -14.91 6.62
C SER A 43 3.37 -14.42 5.40
N SER A 44 4.19 -15.29 4.82
CA SER A 44 4.85 -15.04 3.52
C SER A 44 3.95 -15.39 2.32
N THR A 45 2.80 -16.04 2.55
CA THR A 45 1.84 -16.41 1.50
C THR A 45 0.59 -15.53 1.56
N PRO A 46 0.07 -15.05 0.40
CA PRO A 46 0.59 -15.29 -0.96
C PRO A 46 1.74 -14.35 -1.36
N HIS A 47 1.93 -13.22 -0.65
CA HIS A 47 3.04 -12.29 -0.91
C HIS A 47 3.83 -12.02 0.36
N GLU A 48 5.14 -12.22 0.27
CA GLU A 48 6.06 -11.86 1.34
C GLU A 48 6.15 -10.34 1.49
N GLN A 49 6.16 -9.88 2.74
CA GLN A 49 6.39 -8.48 3.08
C GLN A 49 7.90 -8.30 3.33
N GLU A 50 8.62 -7.89 2.30
CA GLU A 50 10.09 -7.90 2.23
C GLU A 50 10.74 -6.67 2.91
N ASP A 51 12.00 -6.80 3.36
CA ASP A 51 12.81 -5.64 3.72
C ASP A 51 13.00 -4.76 2.48
N TYR A 52 12.85 -3.45 2.65
CA TYR A 52 12.92 -2.50 1.52
C TYR A 52 14.23 -2.54 0.73
N LEU A 53 15.39 -2.80 1.37
CA LEU A 53 16.65 -2.90 0.63
C LEU A 53 16.82 -4.25 -0.06
N ASP A 54 16.30 -5.34 0.53
CA ASP A 54 16.32 -6.64 -0.15
C ASP A 54 15.47 -6.58 -1.43
N CYS A 55 14.25 -6.04 -1.33
CA CYS A 55 13.34 -5.88 -2.45
C CYS A 55 13.94 -4.94 -3.52
N LEU A 56 14.48 -3.78 -3.12
CA LEU A 56 15.11 -2.85 -4.06
C LEU A 56 16.36 -3.45 -4.73
N LEU A 57 17.16 -4.22 -3.99
CA LEU A 57 18.32 -4.91 -4.56
C LEU A 57 17.89 -5.96 -5.59
N ALA A 58 16.81 -6.72 -5.32
CA ALA A 58 16.24 -7.65 -6.29
C ALA A 58 15.74 -6.92 -7.55
N GLN A 59 15.08 -5.78 -7.40
CA GLN A 59 14.62 -4.93 -8.51
C GLN A 59 15.77 -4.38 -9.35
N VAL A 60 16.85 -3.92 -8.71
CA VAL A 60 18.05 -3.44 -9.38
C VAL A 60 18.76 -4.58 -10.12
N ARG A 61 18.84 -5.78 -9.52
CA ARG A 61 19.38 -6.97 -10.18
C ARG A 61 18.56 -7.34 -11.41
N SER A 62 17.23 -7.36 -11.31
CA SER A 62 16.34 -7.60 -12.45
C SER A 62 16.54 -6.57 -13.55
N LEU A 63 16.68 -5.27 -13.20
CA LEU A 63 16.95 -4.21 -14.17
C LEU A 63 18.29 -4.42 -14.88
N ARG A 64 19.35 -4.79 -14.14
CA ARG A 64 20.65 -5.10 -14.72
C ARG A 64 20.57 -6.27 -15.71
N ASP A 65 19.84 -7.32 -15.35
CA ASP A 65 19.73 -8.55 -16.15
C ASP A 65 18.99 -8.30 -17.48
N VAL A 66 18.13 -7.28 -17.56
CA VAL A 66 17.51 -6.79 -18.82
C VAL A 66 18.32 -5.68 -19.49
N GLY A 67 19.59 -5.48 -19.08
CA GLY A 67 20.50 -4.53 -19.70
C GLY A 67 20.23 -3.07 -19.35
N TRP A 68 19.78 -2.79 -18.13
CA TRP A 68 19.47 -1.44 -17.63
C TRP A 68 18.36 -0.71 -18.39
N LYS A 69 17.49 -1.46 -19.08
CA LYS A 69 16.36 -0.93 -19.83
C LYS A 69 15.08 -1.08 -19.03
N GLU A 70 14.33 0.01 -18.91
CA GLU A 70 13.02 0.08 -18.30
C GLU A 70 12.07 0.89 -19.20
N LYS A 71 10.76 0.82 -18.95
CA LYS A 71 9.74 1.43 -19.81
C LYS A 71 8.93 2.55 -19.15
N GLN A 72 9.24 2.91 -17.91
CA GLN A 72 8.41 3.79 -17.10
C GLN A 72 8.87 5.25 -17.15
N ILE A 73 10.18 5.51 -17.16
CA ILE A 73 10.72 6.87 -17.07
C ILE A 73 10.56 7.59 -18.41
N ALA A 74 9.86 8.73 -18.40
CA ALA A 74 9.81 9.65 -19.53
C ALA A 74 11.14 10.40 -19.66
N ARG A 75 11.96 10.00 -20.65
CA ARG A 75 13.30 10.57 -20.91
C ARG A 75 13.23 11.74 -21.90
N HIS A 76 12.66 12.87 -21.49
CA HIS A 76 12.44 14.02 -22.37
C HIS A 76 13.71 14.58 -23.02
N TYR A 77 14.86 14.45 -22.35
CA TYR A 77 16.16 14.90 -22.88
C TYR A 77 16.56 14.18 -24.18
N VAL A 78 16.03 12.99 -24.46
CA VAL A 78 16.29 12.25 -25.71
C VAL A 78 15.81 13.03 -26.94
N ALA A 79 14.75 13.86 -26.81
CA ALA A 79 14.30 14.71 -27.90
C ALA A 79 15.30 15.84 -28.25
N PHE A 80 16.29 16.08 -27.40
CA PHE A 80 17.30 17.13 -27.53
C PHE A 80 18.71 16.57 -27.73
N ASP A 81 18.84 15.30 -28.12
CA ASP A 81 20.12 14.60 -28.21
C ASP A 81 21.15 15.37 -29.07
N ALA A 82 20.72 15.87 -30.23
CA ALA A 82 21.56 16.68 -31.12
C ALA A 82 22.08 17.98 -30.47
N ALA A 83 21.32 18.57 -29.54
CA ALA A 83 21.73 19.79 -28.84
C ALA A 83 22.59 19.48 -27.61
N LEU A 84 22.38 18.33 -26.98
CA LEU A 84 23.07 17.93 -25.74
C LEU A 84 24.38 17.19 -26.01
N GLN A 85 24.54 16.56 -27.18
CA GLN A 85 25.75 15.81 -27.53
C GLN A 85 27.01 16.69 -27.55
N ASP A 86 26.89 17.93 -28.02
CA ASP A 86 28.00 18.90 -28.09
C ASP A 86 28.17 19.72 -26.80
N ALA A 87 27.30 19.53 -25.81
CA ALA A 87 27.38 20.26 -24.55
C ALA A 87 28.59 19.81 -23.71
N LEU A 88 29.26 20.78 -23.09
CA LEU A 88 30.37 20.51 -22.19
C LEU A 88 29.88 19.83 -20.92
N GLN A 89 30.47 18.68 -20.60
CA GLN A 89 30.23 17.98 -19.34
C GLN A 89 31.00 18.64 -18.19
N HIS A 90 30.46 18.53 -16.99
CA HIS A 90 31.08 19.05 -15.78
C HIS A 90 31.51 17.92 -14.85
N ASN A 91 32.68 18.06 -14.24
CA ASN A 91 33.13 17.17 -13.19
C ASN A 91 32.46 17.55 -11.88
N LEU A 92 31.89 16.57 -11.19
CA LEU A 92 31.43 16.76 -9.81
C LEU A 92 32.64 16.91 -8.88
N PRO A 93 32.56 17.76 -7.84
CA PRO A 93 33.60 17.82 -6.82
C PRO A 93 33.71 16.49 -6.08
N SER A 94 34.88 16.25 -5.47
CA SER A 94 35.02 15.11 -4.56
C SER A 94 34.00 15.23 -3.42
N PHE A 95 33.27 14.15 -3.18
CA PHE A 95 32.26 14.07 -2.14
C PHE A 95 32.70 13.10 -1.06
N SER A 96 32.58 13.52 0.20
CA SER A 96 32.74 12.64 1.37
C SER A 96 31.49 12.78 2.22
N PRO A 97 30.78 11.67 2.54
CA PRO A 97 29.58 11.75 3.36
C PRO A 97 29.91 12.31 4.74
N PRO A 98 29.03 13.12 5.35
CA PRO A 98 29.22 13.59 6.72
C PRO A 98 29.44 12.42 7.69
N VAL A 99 30.41 12.57 8.59
CA VAL A 99 30.69 11.58 9.63
C VAL A 99 29.52 11.50 10.59
N HIS A 100 29.15 10.28 11.00
CA HIS A 100 28.13 10.05 12.02
C HIS A 100 28.45 10.80 13.32
N LYS A 101 27.41 11.37 13.92
CA LYS A 101 27.43 12.01 15.23
C LYS A 101 26.26 11.51 16.07
N GLU A 102 26.33 11.64 17.39
CA GLU A 102 25.27 11.16 18.30
C GLU A 102 23.91 11.80 18.02
N GLU A 103 23.88 13.05 17.52
CA GLU A 103 22.67 13.76 17.11
C GLU A 103 22.15 13.37 15.71
N SER A 104 22.84 12.49 14.99
CA SER A 104 22.45 12.10 13.63
C SER A 104 21.19 11.24 13.67
N VAL A 105 20.15 11.71 12.98
CA VAL A 105 18.89 10.98 12.82
C VAL A 105 18.83 10.39 11.42
N TYR A 106 18.59 9.09 11.34
CA TYR A 106 18.44 8.36 10.08
C TYR A 106 17.00 7.89 9.89
N PRO A 107 16.54 7.74 8.64
CA PRO A 107 15.25 7.10 8.37
C PRO A 107 15.17 5.71 9.01
N LEU A 108 13.99 5.38 9.54
CA LEU A 108 13.71 4.02 10.00
C LEU A 108 13.68 3.05 8.81
N PRO A 109 14.06 1.77 9.01
CA PRO A 109 13.88 0.77 7.97
C PRO A 109 12.39 0.57 7.68
N LEU A 110 12.08 0.17 6.44
CA LEU A 110 10.73 -0.08 5.98
C LEU A 110 10.56 -1.53 5.56
N VAL A 111 9.31 -1.99 5.59
CA VAL A 111 8.88 -3.23 4.96
C VAL A 111 7.96 -2.89 3.80
N VAL A 112 8.20 -3.52 2.67
CA VAL A 112 7.44 -3.31 1.44
C VAL A 112 6.07 -3.96 1.58
N PHE A 113 5.02 -3.15 1.45
CA PHE A 113 3.65 -3.64 1.42
C PHE A 113 3.35 -4.27 0.07
N ARG A 114 2.85 -5.51 0.06
CA ARG A 114 2.42 -6.21 -1.14
C ARG A 114 1.08 -6.89 -0.91
N LEU A 115 0.08 -6.50 -1.69
CA LEU A 115 -1.28 -7.04 -1.68
C LEU A 115 -1.62 -7.72 -3.00
N PHE A 116 -1.22 -7.13 -4.13
CA PHE A 116 -1.61 -7.56 -5.47
C PHE A 116 -0.46 -8.16 -6.29
N ASP A 117 -0.81 -9.16 -7.10
CA ASP A 117 -0.03 -9.63 -8.24
C ASP A 117 -0.81 -9.56 -9.57
N TYR A 118 -0.23 -10.08 -10.64
CA TYR A 118 -0.84 -10.04 -11.97
C TYR A 118 -2.13 -10.87 -12.08
N ALA A 119 -2.32 -11.89 -11.24
CA ALA A 119 -3.49 -12.75 -11.26
C ALA A 119 -4.71 -12.08 -10.62
N ASP A 120 -4.51 -11.02 -9.84
CA ASP A 120 -5.57 -10.17 -9.30
C ASP A 120 -6.14 -9.19 -10.33
N CYS A 121 -5.41 -8.92 -11.41
CA CYS A 121 -5.79 -7.93 -12.43
C CYS A 121 -6.61 -8.55 -13.58
N PRO A 122 -7.48 -7.76 -14.24
CA PRO A 122 -8.22 -8.24 -15.40
C PRO A 122 -7.29 -8.54 -16.59
N GLU A 123 -7.69 -9.52 -17.42
CA GLU A 123 -6.98 -9.86 -18.67
C GLU A 123 -7.31 -8.86 -19.80
N ASP A 124 -7.03 -7.58 -19.59
CA ASP A 124 -7.37 -6.49 -20.53
C ASP A 124 -6.21 -6.07 -21.45
N GLY A 125 -5.10 -6.81 -21.42
CA GLY A 125 -3.90 -6.54 -22.21
C GLY A 125 -2.86 -5.68 -21.50
N THR A 126 -3.17 -5.12 -20.32
CA THR A 126 -2.17 -4.54 -19.42
C THR A 126 -1.72 -5.57 -18.38
N VAL A 127 -0.45 -5.50 -17.96
CA VAL A 127 0.11 -6.45 -16.98
C VAL A 127 0.67 -5.67 -15.81
N LEU A 128 0.30 -6.08 -14.59
CA LEU A 128 0.87 -5.51 -13.38
C LEU A 128 2.37 -5.82 -13.31
N PRO A 129 3.25 -4.82 -13.18
CA PRO A 129 4.68 -5.06 -13.00
C PRO A 129 4.92 -5.92 -11.76
N GLY A 130 5.72 -6.97 -11.90
CA GLY A 130 6.03 -7.90 -10.81
C GLY A 130 6.71 -7.22 -9.62
N ALA A 131 6.61 -7.81 -8.43
CA ALA A 131 7.13 -7.22 -7.20
C ALA A 131 8.63 -6.84 -7.28
N HIS A 132 9.42 -7.63 -8.00
CA HIS A 132 10.86 -7.40 -8.24
C HIS A 132 11.18 -6.74 -9.59
N SER A 133 10.21 -6.12 -10.27
CA SER A 133 10.47 -5.24 -11.40
C SER A 133 10.80 -3.83 -10.92
N ILE A 134 11.69 -3.12 -11.63
CA ILE A 134 12.01 -1.74 -11.27
C ILE A 134 10.86 -0.78 -11.60
N GLU A 135 10.04 -1.10 -12.60
CA GLU A 135 8.83 -0.34 -12.92
C GLU A 135 7.84 -0.33 -11.75
N ARG A 136 7.69 -1.46 -11.04
CA ARG A 136 6.87 -1.53 -9.82
C ARG A 136 7.32 -0.50 -8.79
N PHE A 137 8.63 -0.42 -8.54
CA PHE A 137 9.22 0.58 -7.64
C PHE A 137 9.01 2.01 -8.12
N LEU A 138 9.31 2.29 -9.39
CA LEU A 138 9.21 3.64 -9.96
C LEU A 138 7.78 4.19 -9.88
N ILE A 139 6.79 3.37 -10.23
CA ILE A 139 5.38 3.77 -10.17
C ILE A 139 4.95 4.00 -8.73
N GLU A 140 5.34 3.12 -7.80
CA GLU A 140 5.01 3.29 -6.38
C GLU A 140 5.62 4.58 -5.80
N GLU A 141 6.86 4.91 -6.17
CA GLU A 141 7.51 6.16 -5.74
C GLU A 141 6.80 7.40 -6.31
N ASP A 142 6.46 7.41 -7.60
CA ASP A 142 5.70 8.51 -8.21
C ASP A 142 4.35 8.73 -7.50
N LEU A 143 3.62 7.64 -7.23
CA LEU A 143 2.34 7.69 -6.51
C LEU A 143 2.51 8.17 -5.07
N ASN A 144 3.57 7.75 -4.37
CA ASN A 144 3.89 8.24 -3.03
C ASN A 144 4.15 9.75 -3.04
N TRP A 145 4.91 10.26 -4.02
CA TRP A 145 5.14 11.70 -4.18
C TRP A 145 3.87 12.48 -4.49
N ILE A 146 3.00 11.98 -5.37
CA ILE A 146 1.70 12.61 -5.66
C ILE A 146 0.87 12.70 -4.37
N ILE A 147 0.84 11.66 -3.56
CA ILE A 147 0.10 11.67 -2.28
C ILE A 147 0.71 12.65 -1.29
N GLU A 148 2.04 12.63 -1.12
CA GLU A 148 2.74 13.51 -0.18
C GLU A 148 2.56 14.99 -0.56
N PHE A 149 2.74 15.33 -1.84
CA PHE A 149 2.62 16.70 -2.33
C PHE A 149 1.20 17.27 -2.18
N ASN A 150 0.17 16.41 -2.29
CA ASN A 150 -1.23 16.82 -2.25
C ASN A 150 -1.96 16.41 -0.94
N ALA A 151 -1.21 16.07 0.12
CA ALA A 151 -1.79 15.52 1.35
C ALA A 151 -2.78 16.45 2.08
N THR A 152 -2.71 17.76 1.82
CA THR A 152 -3.60 18.76 2.42
C THR A 152 -4.90 18.97 1.66
N ASP A 153 -5.00 18.53 0.41
CA ASP A 153 -6.22 18.60 -0.41
C ASP A 153 -6.52 17.25 -1.06
N ARG A 154 -7.44 16.50 -0.42
CA ARG A 154 -7.85 15.18 -0.88
C ARG A 154 -8.45 15.16 -2.30
N LYS A 155 -9.08 16.25 -2.75
CA LYS A 155 -9.71 16.28 -4.08
C LYS A 155 -8.64 16.42 -5.14
N ILE A 156 -7.71 17.36 -4.95
CA ILE A 156 -6.55 17.52 -5.84
C ILE A 156 -5.72 16.24 -5.85
N CYS A 157 -5.49 15.62 -4.69
CA CYS A 157 -4.78 14.33 -4.60
C CYS A 157 -5.45 13.25 -5.47
N ALA A 158 -6.78 13.08 -5.35
CA ALA A 158 -7.51 12.09 -6.15
C ALA A 158 -7.50 12.43 -7.66
N GLU A 159 -7.59 13.71 -8.01
CA GLU A 159 -7.49 14.18 -9.40
C GLU A 159 -6.10 13.90 -10.00
N GLU A 160 -5.02 14.19 -9.27
CA GLU A 160 -3.65 13.97 -9.73
C GLU A 160 -3.30 12.48 -9.85
N LEU A 161 -3.75 11.65 -8.92
CA LEU A 161 -3.66 10.19 -9.04
C LEU A 161 -4.39 9.68 -10.29
N THR A 162 -5.57 10.23 -10.57
CA THR A 162 -6.35 9.89 -11.78
C THR A 162 -5.66 10.41 -13.06
N ASN A 163 -5.00 11.56 -13.01
CA ASN A 163 -4.24 12.10 -14.14
C ASN A 163 -3.03 11.24 -14.47
N TYR A 164 -2.28 10.78 -13.45
CA TYR A 164 -1.20 9.81 -13.61
C TYR A 164 -1.70 8.52 -14.29
N ALA A 165 -2.87 8.03 -13.88
CA ALA A 165 -3.47 6.83 -14.44
C ALA A 165 -3.68 6.87 -15.96
N ARG A 166 -4.04 8.03 -16.52
CA ARG A 166 -4.30 8.16 -17.98
C ARG A 166 -3.06 7.97 -18.85
N GLY A 167 -1.87 8.19 -18.31
CA GLY A 167 -0.60 8.01 -19.04
C GLY A 167 0.02 6.62 -18.90
N SER A 168 -0.58 5.74 -18.09
CA SER A 168 0.02 4.48 -17.68
C SER A 168 -0.46 3.29 -18.53
N ASN A 169 0.45 2.37 -18.85
CA ASN A 169 0.17 1.11 -19.56
C ASN A 169 0.11 -0.10 -18.61
N VAL A 170 -0.32 0.13 -17.37
CA VAL A 170 -0.41 -0.88 -16.31
C VAL A 170 -1.79 -0.82 -15.65
N PRO A 171 -2.20 -1.85 -14.89
CA PRO A 171 -3.39 -1.83 -14.03
C PRO A 171 -3.31 -0.79 -12.89
N ILE A 172 -3.22 0.50 -13.22
CA ILE A 172 -2.83 1.57 -12.30
C ILE A 172 -3.83 1.79 -11.16
N SER A 173 -5.11 1.46 -11.34
CA SER A 173 -6.09 1.53 -10.26
C SER A 173 -5.72 0.58 -9.10
N TYR A 174 -5.14 -0.59 -9.40
CA TYR A 174 -4.64 -1.53 -8.41
C TYR A 174 -3.42 -0.96 -7.67
N MET A 175 -2.48 -0.34 -8.40
CA MET A 175 -1.28 0.25 -7.82
C MET A 175 -1.60 1.48 -6.96
N ILE A 176 -2.48 2.38 -7.41
CA ILE A 176 -2.96 3.52 -6.61
C ILE A 176 -3.55 3.03 -5.30
N LEU A 177 -4.43 2.02 -5.37
CA LEU A 177 -5.07 1.49 -4.18
C LEU A 177 -4.07 0.83 -3.23
N GLU A 178 -3.15 0.03 -3.78
CA GLU A 178 -2.11 -0.63 -3.00
C GLU A 178 -1.17 0.37 -2.32
N VAL A 179 -0.79 1.47 -3.00
CA VAL A 179 0.03 2.52 -2.40
C VAL A 179 -0.74 3.21 -1.26
N LEU A 180 -2.02 3.54 -1.44
CA LEU A 180 -2.83 4.13 -0.37
C LEU A 180 -2.93 3.20 0.85
N PHE A 181 -3.14 1.90 0.64
CA PHE A 181 -3.12 0.92 1.73
C PHE A 181 -1.72 0.69 2.31
N SER A 182 -0.66 0.75 1.50
CA SER A 182 0.72 0.66 1.97
C SER A 182 1.04 1.75 2.99
N GLN A 183 0.50 2.95 2.75
CA GLN A 183 0.66 4.07 3.67
C GLN A 183 -0.24 3.94 4.89
N LEU A 184 -1.53 3.61 4.72
CA LEU A 184 -2.48 3.42 5.82
C LEU A 184 -1.99 2.33 6.80
N PHE A 185 -1.45 1.22 6.30
CA PHE A 185 -0.97 0.12 7.10
C PHE A 185 0.52 0.21 7.47
N ARG A 186 1.21 1.30 7.10
CA ARG A 186 2.63 1.49 7.41
C ARG A 186 2.88 1.47 8.91
N LEU A 187 3.84 0.67 9.34
CA LEU A 187 4.30 0.59 10.71
C LEU A 187 5.62 1.37 10.88
N PRO A 188 5.84 2.05 12.02
CA PRO A 188 4.93 2.15 13.17
C PRO A 188 3.75 3.10 12.94
N VAL A 189 3.91 4.11 12.08
CA VAL A 189 2.93 5.17 11.86
C VAL A 189 2.75 5.43 10.34
N PRO A 190 1.52 5.69 9.87
CA PRO A 190 1.28 6.16 8.51
C PRO A 190 1.96 7.51 8.24
N PRO A 191 2.39 7.78 6.99
CA PRO A 191 2.96 9.08 6.63
C PRO A 191 1.93 10.21 6.64
N GLN A 192 0.64 9.91 6.41
CA GLN A 192 -0.47 10.87 6.52
C GLN A 192 -1.46 10.47 7.62
N PRO A 193 -2.24 11.40 8.21
CA PRO A 193 -3.27 11.05 9.19
C PRO A 193 -4.23 9.98 8.66
N THR A 194 -4.61 8.99 9.48
CA THR A 194 -5.47 7.88 9.03
C THR A 194 -6.80 8.33 8.40
N GLY A 195 -7.35 9.45 8.88
CA GLY A 195 -8.56 10.08 8.34
C GLY A 195 -8.42 10.68 6.93
N PHE A 196 -7.21 10.72 6.35
CA PHE A 196 -6.97 11.19 4.98
C PHE A 196 -7.37 10.15 3.92
N TYR A 197 -7.01 8.89 4.14
CA TYR A 197 -7.08 7.84 3.11
C TYR A 197 -8.51 7.49 2.70
N GLY A 198 -9.42 7.36 3.67
CA GLY A 198 -10.84 7.06 3.39
C GLY A 198 -11.47 8.08 2.43
N PRO A 199 -11.45 9.38 2.75
CA PRO A 199 -11.95 10.44 1.87
C PRO A 199 -11.32 10.49 0.47
N VAL A 200 -10.01 10.24 0.32
CA VAL A 200 -9.36 10.15 -1.00
C VAL A 200 -9.93 8.98 -1.80
N LEU A 201 -10.08 7.81 -1.18
CA LEU A 201 -10.68 6.64 -1.83
C LEU A 201 -12.13 6.89 -2.26
N LEU A 202 -12.90 7.66 -1.48
CA LEU A 202 -14.26 8.07 -1.89
C LEU A 202 -14.24 8.97 -3.12
N ASP A 203 -13.30 9.91 -3.21
CA ASP A 203 -13.20 10.79 -4.37
C ASP A 203 -12.68 10.03 -5.61
N LEU A 204 -11.75 9.10 -5.45
CA LEU A 204 -11.34 8.17 -6.52
C LEU A 204 -12.50 7.31 -7.03
N CYS A 205 -13.38 6.80 -6.14
CA CYS A 205 -14.58 6.07 -6.55
C CYS A 205 -15.55 6.92 -7.39
N LYS A 206 -15.58 8.25 -7.19
CA LYS A 206 -16.39 9.16 -8.00
C LYS A 206 -15.73 9.45 -9.35
N LEU A 207 -14.42 9.69 -9.34
CA LEU A 207 -13.64 10.00 -10.54
C LEU A 207 -13.51 8.79 -11.49
N GLN A 208 -13.45 7.58 -10.93
CA GLN A 208 -13.26 6.32 -11.65
C GLN A 208 -14.36 5.31 -11.31
N SER A 209 -15.62 5.71 -11.51
CA SER A 209 -16.81 4.97 -11.06
C SER A 209 -17.01 3.59 -11.68
N SER A 210 -16.40 3.32 -12.83
CA SER A 210 -16.46 2.01 -13.50
C SER A 210 -15.43 1.00 -13.00
N THR A 211 -14.30 1.45 -12.43
CA THR A 211 -13.16 0.59 -12.09
C THR A 211 -12.86 0.58 -10.59
N MET A 212 -12.64 1.75 -9.98
CA MET A 212 -12.14 1.87 -8.62
C MET A 212 -13.01 1.14 -7.57
N PRO A 213 -14.36 1.20 -7.61
CA PRO A 213 -15.18 0.46 -6.66
C PRO A 213 -14.98 -1.06 -6.72
N GLN A 214 -14.75 -1.63 -7.90
CA GLN A 214 -14.53 -3.07 -8.07
C GLN A 214 -13.18 -3.50 -7.48
N VAL A 215 -12.12 -2.75 -7.82
CA VAL A 215 -10.76 -2.97 -7.29
C VAL A 215 -10.75 -2.83 -5.76
N LEU A 216 -11.50 -1.86 -5.22
CA LEU A 216 -11.62 -1.62 -3.79
C LEU A 216 -12.34 -2.75 -3.06
N ALA A 217 -13.42 -3.29 -3.64
CA ALA A 217 -14.14 -4.44 -3.10
C ALA A 217 -13.24 -5.69 -3.09
N GLN A 218 -12.50 -5.95 -4.17
CA GLN A 218 -11.53 -7.04 -4.23
C GLN A 218 -10.42 -6.88 -3.18
N ALA A 219 -9.88 -5.67 -3.01
CA ALA A 219 -8.87 -5.41 -1.98
C ALA A 219 -9.39 -5.66 -0.57
N ALA A 220 -10.61 -5.21 -0.26
CA ALA A 220 -11.25 -5.46 1.03
C ALA A 220 -11.43 -6.96 1.30
N GLU A 221 -11.78 -7.74 0.27
CA GLU A 221 -11.86 -9.20 0.37
C GLU A 221 -10.48 -9.83 0.63
N LEU A 222 -9.44 -9.44 -0.12
CA LEU A 222 -8.08 -9.93 0.09
C LEU A 222 -7.56 -9.58 1.50
N LEU A 223 -7.81 -8.37 1.98
CA LEU A 223 -7.46 -7.93 3.34
C LEU A 223 -8.17 -8.79 4.39
N TYR A 224 -9.47 -9.07 4.22
CA TYR A 224 -10.25 -9.94 5.11
C TYR A 224 -9.72 -11.38 5.11
N GLN A 225 -9.46 -11.96 3.93
CA GLN A 225 -8.95 -13.33 3.83
C GLN A 225 -7.59 -13.50 4.49
N ARG A 226 -6.76 -12.44 4.49
CA ARG A 226 -5.43 -12.42 5.11
C ARG A 226 -5.43 -11.87 6.55
N ALA A 227 -6.59 -11.62 7.17
CA ALA A 227 -6.69 -11.02 8.49
C ALA A 227 -6.02 -11.84 9.61
N ALA A 228 -6.01 -13.17 9.49
CA ALA A 228 -5.46 -14.09 10.51
C ALA A 228 -3.99 -13.82 10.88
N THR A 229 -3.20 -13.33 9.92
CA THR A 229 -1.77 -13.04 10.12
C THR A 229 -1.47 -11.55 10.07
N MET A 230 -2.49 -10.70 9.99
CA MET A 230 -2.34 -9.24 9.96
C MET A 230 -1.97 -8.73 11.36
N GLN A 231 -1.07 -7.75 11.44
CA GLN A 231 -0.73 -7.11 12.72
C GLN A 231 -1.97 -6.45 13.34
N PRO A 232 -2.18 -6.54 14.66
CA PRO A 232 -3.35 -5.98 15.33
C PRO A 232 -3.56 -4.49 15.04
N LEU A 233 -2.48 -3.68 15.01
CA LEU A 233 -2.58 -2.26 14.71
C LEU A 233 -3.03 -1.98 13.26
N CYS A 234 -2.65 -2.84 12.32
CA CYS A 234 -3.13 -2.74 10.94
C CYS A 234 -4.59 -3.20 10.84
N LEU A 235 -4.99 -4.22 11.61
CA LEU A 235 -6.37 -4.69 11.68
C LEU A 235 -7.30 -3.61 12.25
N ASP A 236 -6.88 -2.88 13.29
CA ASP A 236 -7.62 -1.73 13.83
C ASP A 236 -7.84 -0.64 12.78
N ARG A 237 -6.79 -0.31 12.01
CA ARG A 237 -6.90 0.67 10.91
C ARG A 237 -7.80 0.16 9.79
N PHE A 238 -7.80 -1.14 9.53
CA PHE A 238 -8.70 -1.76 8.55
C PHE A 238 -10.15 -1.66 9.02
N VAL A 239 -10.44 -1.95 10.29
CA VAL A 239 -11.77 -1.77 10.90
C VAL A 239 -12.25 -0.32 10.75
N ASP A 240 -11.42 0.65 11.10
CA ASP A 240 -11.77 2.07 11.03
C ASP A 240 -12.02 2.53 9.60
N TRP A 241 -11.12 2.21 8.66
CA TRP A 241 -11.32 2.54 7.25
C TRP A 241 -12.57 1.88 6.67
N PHE A 242 -12.75 0.57 6.89
CA PHE A 242 -13.82 -0.19 6.25
C PHE A 242 -15.20 0.22 6.78
N SER A 243 -15.34 0.42 8.10
CA SER A 243 -16.59 0.93 8.69
C SER A 243 -16.94 2.34 8.22
N PHE A 244 -15.95 3.24 8.11
CA PHE A 244 -16.12 4.56 7.48
C PHE A 244 -16.51 4.45 6.01
N HIS A 245 -15.88 3.56 5.24
CA HIS A 245 -16.24 3.33 3.86
C HIS A 245 -17.70 2.88 3.74
N LEU A 246 -18.12 1.87 4.49
CA LEU A 246 -19.49 1.38 4.52
C LEU A 246 -20.51 2.46 4.86
N SER A 247 -20.23 3.35 5.83
CA SER A 247 -21.16 4.42 6.19
C SER A 247 -21.42 5.41 5.05
N ASN A 248 -20.50 5.53 4.09
CA ASN A 248 -20.64 6.38 2.91
C ASN A 248 -21.34 5.69 1.72
N PHE A 249 -21.56 4.38 1.78
CA PHE A 249 -22.24 3.58 0.75
C PHE A 249 -23.51 2.88 1.27
N GLY A 250 -24.13 3.45 2.31
CA GLY A 250 -25.38 2.94 2.87
C GLY A 250 -25.25 1.57 3.56
N PHE A 251 -24.07 1.27 4.11
CA PHE A 251 -23.73 0.03 4.81
C PHE A 251 -23.91 -1.24 3.98
N ARG A 252 -23.86 -1.11 2.65
CA ARG A 252 -24.02 -2.23 1.73
C ARG A 252 -22.72 -3.00 1.60
N TRP A 253 -22.79 -4.28 1.94
CA TRP A 253 -21.71 -5.24 1.74
C TRP A 253 -22.29 -6.65 1.56
N SER A 254 -21.58 -7.52 0.85
CA SER A 254 -21.92 -8.94 0.73
C SER A 254 -21.55 -9.71 1.99
N TRP A 255 -22.12 -9.34 3.14
CA TRP A 255 -21.81 -9.94 4.46
C TRP A 255 -21.85 -11.47 4.48
N ASN A 256 -22.70 -12.09 3.64
CA ASN A 256 -22.80 -13.54 3.55
C ASN A 256 -21.50 -14.22 3.08
N ASP A 257 -20.60 -13.50 2.41
CA ASP A 257 -19.30 -14.01 1.96
C ASP A 257 -18.35 -14.22 3.14
N TRP A 258 -18.63 -13.58 4.29
CA TRP A 258 -17.83 -13.63 5.52
C TRP A 258 -18.47 -14.48 6.63
N LYS A 259 -19.33 -15.45 6.26
CA LYS A 259 -19.98 -16.35 7.23
C LYS A 259 -19.01 -17.23 8.00
N ASP A 260 -17.80 -17.45 7.48
CA ASP A 260 -16.72 -18.17 8.18
C ASP A 260 -16.39 -17.53 9.54
N SER A 261 -16.51 -16.20 9.66
CA SER A 261 -16.35 -15.47 10.93
C SER A 261 -17.34 -15.89 12.01
N LEU A 262 -18.55 -16.34 11.65
CA LEU A 262 -19.60 -16.68 12.61
C LEU A 262 -19.26 -17.96 13.39
N THR A 263 -18.67 -18.93 12.68
CA THR A 263 -18.28 -20.24 13.22
C THR A 263 -16.87 -20.26 13.82
N ALA A 264 -16.05 -19.24 13.55
CA ALA A 264 -14.70 -19.15 14.06
C ALA A 264 -14.64 -18.96 15.59
N ASP A 265 -13.48 -19.26 16.18
CA ASP A 265 -13.23 -19.03 17.61
C ASP A 265 -13.35 -17.54 17.97
N ARG A 266 -13.62 -17.24 19.24
CA ARG A 266 -13.78 -15.85 19.72
C ARG A 266 -12.53 -14.98 19.51
N TRP A 267 -11.35 -15.60 19.41
CA TRP A 267 -10.07 -14.92 19.20
C TRP A 267 -9.59 -14.91 17.75
N ASP A 268 -10.37 -15.49 16.84
CA ASP A 268 -10.04 -15.46 15.42
C ASP A 268 -10.11 -14.02 14.87
N ALA A 269 -9.09 -13.60 14.12
CA ALA A 269 -8.97 -12.24 13.61
C ALA A 269 -10.14 -11.85 12.69
N LYS A 270 -10.69 -12.77 11.89
CA LYS A 270 -11.84 -12.49 11.02
C LYS A 270 -13.10 -12.24 11.83
N LYS A 271 -13.30 -13.01 12.91
CA LYS A 271 -14.41 -12.81 13.84
C LYS A 271 -14.29 -11.50 14.61
N ILE A 272 -13.09 -11.19 15.10
CA ILE A 272 -12.80 -9.90 15.75
C ILE A 272 -13.08 -8.77 14.77
N PHE A 273 -12.52 -8.82 13.56
CA PHE A 273 -12.71 -7.83 12.52
C PHE A 273 -14.20 -7.59 12.23
N ALA A 274 -14.97 -8.65 11.93
CA ALA A 274 -16.39 -8.51 11.62
C ALA A 274 -17.19 -7.88 12.77
N ARG A 275 -16.91 -8.29 14.02
CA ARG A 275 -17.57 -7.73 15.21
C ARG A 275 -17.22 -6.26 15.42
N GLU A 276 -15.95 -5.90 15.30
CA GLU A 276 -15.48 -4.54 15.50
C GLU A 276 -16.00 -3.62 14.38
N VAL A 277 -16.02 -4.07 13.12
CA VAL A 277 -16.65 -3.31 12.01
C VAL A 277 -18.13 -3.06 12.31
N ILE A 278 -18.89 -4.08 12.72
CA ILE A 278 -20.31 -3.92 13.05
C ILE A 278 -20.52 -2.93 14.21
N GLU A 279 -19.70 -3.01 15.25
CA GLU A 279 -19.74 -2.06 16.37
C GLU A 279 -19.39 -0.64 15.93
N ARG A 280 -18.42 -0.45 15.02
CA ARG A 280 -18.11 0.87 14.45
C ARG A 280 -19.23 1.39 13.56
N CYS A 281 -19.81 0.55 12.72
CA CYS A 281 -20.98 0.90 11.93
C CYS A 281 -22.14 1.33 12.84
N ARG A 282 -22.37 0.65 13.98
CA ARG A 282 -23.36 1.06 14.99
C ARG A 282 -23.13 2.47 15.50
N ARG A 283 -21.87 2.85 15.76
CA ARG A 283 -21.50 4.19 16.26
C ARG A 283 -21.65 5.27 15.19
N LEU A 284 -21.48 4.92 13.93
CA LEU A 284 -21.73 5.79 12.76
C LEU A 284 -23.20 5.78 12.33
N SER A 285 -24.06 5.09 13.08
CA SER A 285 -25.48 4.85 12.79
C SER A 285 -26.25 4.66 14.11
N TYR A 286 -27.25 3.79 14.15
CA TYR A 286 -28.01 3.42 15.33
C TYR A 286 -28.32 1.91 15.30
N TYR A 287 -28.62 1.34 16.46
CA TYR A 287 -28.78 -0.11 16.64
C TYR A 287 -29.85 -0.74 15.73
N GLY A 288 -30.98 -0.05 15.51
CA GLY A 288 -32.05 -0.54 14.62
C GLY A 288 -31.57 -0.78 13.19
N GLN A 289 -30.74 0.13 12.65
CA GLN A 289 -30.25 0.07 11.28
C GLN A 289 -29.33 -1.15 11.05
N LEU A 290 -28.61 -1.61 12.06
CA LEU A 290 -27.78 -2.83 11.96
C LEU A 290 -28.62 -4.03 11.50
N LYS A 291 -29.84 -4.16 12.01
CA LYS A 291 -30.74 -5.28 11.69
C LYS A 291 -31.29 -5.21 10.26
N GLU A 292 -31.23 -4.03 9.63
CA GLU A 292 -31.73 -3.82 8.27
C GLU A 292 -30.67 -4.20 7.23
N PHE A 293 -29.40 -3.84 7.43
CA PHE A 293 -28.34 -4.11 6.45
C PHE A 293 -27.58 -5.43 6.70
N LEU A 294 -27.64 -5.98 7.92
CA LEU A 294 -27.02 -7.29 8.19
C LEU A 294 -27.99 -8.44 7.83
N PRO A 295 -27.50 -9.50 7.15
CA PRO A 295 -28.27 -10.73 6.98
C PRO A 295 -28.65 -11.34 8.34
N LYS A 296 -29.79 -12.04 8.42
CA LYS A 296 -30.24 -12.72 9.65
C LYS A 296 -29.20 -13.67 10.26
N SER A 297 -28.33 -14.26 9.42
CA SER A 297 -27.25 -15.14 9.88
C SER A 297 -26.23 -14.43 10.80
N PHE A 298 -26.08 -13.12 10.67
CA PHE A 298 -25.17 -12.31 11.47
C PHE A 298 -25.75 -11.85 12.81
N ALA A 299 -27.01 -12.20 13.13
CA ALA A 299 -27.68 -11.76 14.35
C ALA A 299 -26.89 -12.07 15.64
N ALA A 300 -26.15 -13.19 15.68
CA ALA A 300 -25.36 -13.61 16.83
C ALA A 300 -24.14 -12.73 17.13
N ILE A 301 -23.67 -11.93 16.16
CA ILE A 301 -22.51 -11.05 16.34
C ILE A 301 -22.89 -9.57 16.43
N ILE A 302 -24.19 -9.25 16.37
CA ILE A 302 -24.69 -7.89 16.61
C ILE A 302 -24.44 -7.55 18.10
N PRO A 303 -23.81 -6.40 18.42
CA PRO A 303 -23.61 -5.97 19.80
C PRO A 303 -24.97 -5.75 20.49
N PRO A 304 -25.06 -5.86 21.83
CA PRO A 304 -26.30 -5.55 22.53
C PRO A 304 -26.73 -4.09 22.29
N PRO A 305 -28.03 -3.75 22.45
CA PRO A 305 -28.48 -2.37 22.44
C PRO A 305 -27.67 -1.52 23.44
N PRO A 306 -27.34 -0.26 23.11
CA PRO A 306 -26.57 0.63 23.99
C PRO A 306 -27.45 1.23 25.10
N ASP A 307 -28.26 0.41 25.75
CA ASP A 307 -29.20 0.84 26.78
C ASP A 307 -28.48 1.06 28.13
N VAL A 308 -28.97 2.01 28.91
CA VAL A 308 -28.42 2.28 30.25
C VAL A 308 -28.89 1.19 31.20
N ILE A 309 -27.94 0.47 31.80
CA ILE A 309 -28.24 -0.49 32.86
C ILE A 309 -28.25 0.26 34.20
N PHE A 310 -29.43 0.71 34.63
CA PHE A 310 -29.59 1.34 35.93
C PHE A 310 -29.75 0.28 37.02
N LYS A 311 -28.71 0.13 37.86
CA LYS A 311 -28.64 -0.93 38.89
C LYS A 311 -29.79 -0.90 39.92
N PHE A 312 -30.41 0.26 40.10
CA PHE A 312 -31.47 0.50 41.09
C PHE A 312 -32.81 0.82 40.45
N ASP A 313 -33.02 0.40 39.20
CA ASP A 313 -34.34 0.56 38.58
C ASP A 313 -35.33 -0.37 39.29
N ASP A 314 -36.50 0.16 39.65
CA ASP A 314 -37.56 -0.57 40.35
C ASP A 314 -38.34 -1.52 39.42
N GLY A 315 -37.75 -1.89 38.28
CA GLY A 315 -38.35 -2.73 37.24
C GLY A 315 -38.08 -4.22 37.45
N ASN A 316 -39.12 -4.93 37.89
CA ASN A 316 -39.36 -6.39 37.86
C ASN A 316 -38.45 -7.24 36.96
#